data_AF-A0A841TZE9-F1
#
_entry.id   AF-A0A841TZE9-F1
#
_cell.length_a   1.000
_cell.length_b   1.000
_cell.length_c   1.000
_cell.angle_alpha   90.00
_cell.angle_beta   90.00
_cell.angle_gamma   90.00
#
_symmetry.space_group_name_H-M   'P 1'
#
loop_
_entity.id
_entity.type
_entity.pdbx_description
1 polymer ?
#
loop_
_entity_poly.entity_id
_entity_poly.type
_entity_poly.pdbx_seq_one_letter_code
_entity_poly.pdbx_strand_id
1 'polypeptide(L)'
;MKRSNQDIYGTNFDFLKRSFPDIIDSIEDGFFGEEPSRGAIVHKTIKFVDDTYMTVFELVDTKTGKKKKYQYDWEYQRGHQWKWHNEPHEQKQHQTVTEPDHMHHKPVGVTEERRLPNYGHHDLYTIMETIQMHIEISKQKQTDKPRPR
;
A
#
# COMPACT_ATOMS: atom_id res chain seq x y z
N MET A 1 -16.69 -4.50 20.46
CA MET A 1 -15.76 -5.65 20.38
C MET A 1 -14.36 -5.11 20.21
N LYS A 2 -13.46 -5.31 21.18
CA LYS A 2 -12.01 -5.11 20.96
C LYS A 2 -11.55 -6.26 20.07
N ARG A 3 -11.14 -5.99 18.82
CA ARG A 3 -10.55 -7.04 17.97
C ARG A 3 -9.29 -7.56 18.68
N SER A 4 -9.11 -8.88 18.70
CA SER A 4 -7.81 -9.45 19.04
C SER A 4 -6.79 -8.85 18.08
N ASN A 5 -5.67 -8.34 18.58
CA ASN A 5 -4.55 -7.92 17.72
C ASN A 5 -4.23 -9.10 16.80
N GLN A 6 -4.63 -9.02 15.53
CA GLN A 6 -4.08 -9.90 14.52
C GLN A 6 -2.60 -9.55 14.48
N ASP A 7 -1.76 -10.53 14.76
CA ASP A 7 -0.33 -10.37 14.65
C ASP A 7 -0.01 -10.19 13.16
N ILE A 8 0.30 -8.96 12.75
CA ILE A 8 0.72 -8.64 11.40
C ILE A 8 2.23 -8.84 11.33
N TYR A 9 2.71 -9.68 10.41
CA TYR A 9 4.13 -10.01 10.26
C TYR A 9 4.74 -9.34 9.05
N GLY A 10 6.05 -9.06 9.11
CA GLY A 10 6.83 -8.47 8.03
C GLY A 10 6.57 -9.15 6.68
N THR A 11 6.54 -8.37 5.61
CA THR A 11 6.15 -8.89 4.30
C THR A 11 7.22 -9.83 3.72
N ASN A 12 6.78 -10.98 3.19
CA ASN A 12 7.62 -11.87 2.39
C ASN A 12 7.55 -11.44 0.92
N PHE A 13 8.48 -10.58 0.49
CA PHE A 13 8.49 -10.01 -0.85
C PHE A 13 8.71 -11.03 -1.97
N ASP A 14 9.47 -12.10 -1.72
CA ASP A 14 9.65 -13.18 -2.70
C ASP A 14 8.34 -13.94 -2.93
N PHE A 15 7.57 -14.19 -1.87
CA PHE A 15 6.25 -14.78 -1.97
C PHE A 15 5.27 -13.83 -2.66
N LEU A 16 5.31 -12.53 -2.33
CA LEU A 16 4.48 -11.51 -2.98
C LEU A 16 4.72 -11.48 -4.50
N LYS A 17 5.99 -11.42 -4.92
CA LYS A 17 6.37 -11.43 -6.34
C LYS A 17 5.87 -12.68 -7.07
N ARG A 18 5.97 -13.86 -6.45
CA ARG A 18 5.46 -15.12 -7.02
C ARG A 18 3.93 -15.18 -7.10
N SER A 19 3.24 -14.50 -6.21
CA SER A 19 1.76 -14.53 -6.13
C SER A 19 1.11 -13.57 -7.13
N PHE A 20 1.82 -12.50 -7.51
CA PHE A 20 1.33 -11.46 -8.40
C PHE A 20 2.23 -11.24 -9.64
N PRO A 21 2.59 -12.31 -10.39
CA PRO A 21 3.57 -12.21 -11.47
C PRO A 21 3.08 -11.37 -12.67
N ASP A 22 1.76 -11.26 -12.84
CA ASP A 22 1.16 -10.55 -13.98
C ASP A 22 1.02 -9.03 -13.75
N ILE A 23 1.25 -8.56 -12.51
CA ILE A 23 1.13 -7.14 -12.17
C ILE A 23 2.42 -6.55 -11.61
N ILE A 24 3.28 -7.34 -10.97
CA ILE A 24 4.58 -6.86 -10.46
C ILE A 24 5.64 -7.02 -11.55
N ASP A 25 6.23 -5.92 -11.98
CA ASP A 25 7.43 -5.93 -12.83
C ASP A 25 8.68 -6.18 -11.97
N SER A 26 8.90 -5.33 -10.96
CA SER A 26 10.07 -5.40 -10.09
C SER A 26 9.78 -5.03 -8.64
N ILE A 27 10.63 -5.51 -7.74
CA ILE A 27 10.67 -5.09 -6.33
C ILE A 27 12.11 -4.69 -6.04
N GLU A 28 12.31 -3.40 -5.80
CA GLU A 28 13.62 -2.79 -5.57
C GLU A 28 13.83 -2.52 -4.07
N ASP A 29 15.08 -2.63 -3.62
CA ASP A 29 15.45 -2.22 -2.26
C ASP A 29 15.55 -0.70 -2.17
N GLY A 30 14.96 -0.14 -1.11
CA GLY A 30 14.87 1.31 -0.93
C GLY A 30 13.71 1.97 -1.68
N PHE A 31 13.55 3.27 -1.45
CA PHE A 31 12.66 4.15 -2.20
C PHE A 31 13.37 4.60 -3.48
N PHE A 32 12.97 4.04 -4.62
CA PHE A 32 13.61 4.25 -5.93
C PHE A 32 15.12 4.01 -5.93
N GLY A 33 15.59 3.04 -5.13
CA GLY A 33 17.01 2.72 -4.95
C GLY A 33 17.75 3.60 -3.93
N GLU A 34 17.06 4.56 -3.30
CA GLU A 34 17.56 5.36 -2.19
C GLU A 34 17.06 4.81 -0.85
N GLU A 35 17.73 5.14 0.26
CA GLU A 35 17.32 4.70 1.60
C GLU A 35 17.11 3.17 1.73
N PRO A 36 18.15 2.34 1.56
CA PRO A 36 18.02 0.89 1.56
C PRO A 36 17.52 0.34 2.90
N SER A 37 16.93 -0.85 2.85
CA SER A 37 16.54 -1.59 4.05
C SER A 37 17.71 -1.78 5.01
N ARG A 38 17.49 -1.52 6.31
CA ARG A 38 18.52 -1.69 7.33
C ARG A 38 17.95 -2.14 8.67
N GLY A 39 18.45 -3.26 9.17
CA GLY A 39 18.07 -3.80 10.48
C GLY A 39 16.57 -4.11 10.54
N ALA A 40 15.85 -3.39 11.39
CA ALA A 40 14.40 -3.52 11.57
C ALA A 40 13.56 -2.77 10.51
N ILE A 41 14.21 -1.93 9.68
CA ILE A 41 13.53 -1.04 8.74
C ILE A 41 13.51 -1.68 7.36
N VAL A 42 12.31 -1.79 6.79
CA VAL A 42 12.06 -2.25 5.43
C VAL A 42 11.65 -1.07 4.57
N HIS A 43 12.42 -0.79 3.52
CA HIS A 43 12.06 0.15 2.46
C HIS A 43 12.09 -0.63 1.15
N LYS A 44 10.97 -0.66 0.42
CA LYS A 44 10.89 -1.26 -0.91
C LYS A 44 10.15 -0.34 -1.87
N THR A 45 10.47 -0.48 -3.15
CA THR A 45 9.66 0.07 -4.24
C THR A 45 9.17 -1.09 -5.10
N ILE A 46 7.86 -1.27 -5.19
CA ILE A 46 7.22 -2.23 -6.10
C ILE A 46 6.87 -1.45 -7.36
N LYS A 47 7.45 -1.83 -8.50
CA LYS A 47 7.08 -1.30 -9.82
C LYS A 47 6.06 -2.24 -10.45
N PHE A 48 4.97 -1.69 -10.94
CA PHE A 48 3.93 -2.44 -11.62
C PHE A 48 4.15 -2.42 -13.14
N VAL A 49 3.57 -3.39 -13.84
CA VAL A 49 3.68 -3.53 -15.30
C VAL A 49 3.06 -2.37 -16.10
N ASP A 50 2.26 -1.52 -15.45
CA ASP A 50 1.62 -0.34 -16.04
C ASP A 50 2.35 0.97 -15.73
N ASP A 51 3.63 0.89 -15.34
CA ASP A 51 4.51 1.99 -14.94
C ASP A 51 4.09 2.73 -13.66
N THR A 52 3.02 2.29 -12.98
CA THR A 52 2.71 2.77 -11.62
C THR A 52 3.66 2.13 -10.61
N TYR A 53 3.70 2.67 -9.38
CA TYR A 53 4.56 2.12 -8.34
C TYR A 53 3.95 2.26 -6.95
N MET A 54 4.40 1.40 -6.04
CA MET A 54 4.13 1.50 -4.62
C MET A 54 5.44 1.61 -3.83
N THR A 55 5.53 2.59 -2.93
CA THR A 55 6.57 2.61 -1.90
C THR A 55 6.06 1.93 -0.64
N VAL A 56 6.95 1.16 -0.02
CA VAL A 56 6.65 0.30 1.12
C VAL A 56 7.62 0.62 2.25
N PHE A 57 7.05 1.03 3.38
CA PHE A 57 7.75 1.16 4.65
C PHE A 57 7.20 0.14 5.65
N GLU A 58 8.08 -0.62 6.29
CA GLU A 58 7.72 -1.42 7.47
C GLU A 58 8.77 -1.27 8.56
N LEU A 59 8.32 -1.14 9.82
CA LEU A 59 9.17 -1.32 10.99
C LEU A 59 8.86 -2.67 11.61
N VAL A 60 9.78 -3.62 11.49
CA VAL A 60 9.60 -5.01 11.91
C VAL A 60 10.40 -5.30 13.18
N ASP A 61 9.75 -5.89 14.19
CA ASP A 61 10.45 -6.41 15.36
C ASP A 61 11.31 -7.62 14.97
N THR A 62 12.63 -7.48 15.02
CA THR A 62 13.56 -8.53 14.56
C THR A 62 13.55 -9.80 15.41
N LYS A 63 12.97 -9.78 16.62
CA LYS A 63 12.85 -10.96 17.48
C LYS A 63 11.59 -11.75 17.19
N THR A 64 10.49 -11.06 16.89
CA THR A 64 9.17 -11.69 16.73
C THR A 64 8.69 -11.75 15.29
N GLY A 65 9.29 -10.97 14.38
CA GLY A 65 8.86 -10.81 12.99
C GLY A 65 7.60 -9.95 12.82
N LYS A 66 7.04 -9.40 13.91
CA LYS A 66 5.80 -8.61 13.87
C LYS A 66 6.05 -7.18 13.39
N LYS A 67 5.17 -6.63 12.57
CA LYS A 67 5.17 -5.21 12.20
C LYS A 67 4.75 -4.38 13.40
N LYS A 68 5.52 -3.33 13.68
CA LYS A 68 5.19 -2.27 14.65
C LYS A 68 4.54 -1.07 13.98
N LYS A 69 4.93 -0.81 12.72
CA LYS A 69 4.41 0.26 11.87
C LYS A 69 4.48 -0.17 10.41
N TYR A 70 3.59 0.37 9.60
CA TYR A 70 3.67 0.27 8.16
C TYR A 70 3.11 1.52 7.47
N GLN A 71 3.64 1.81 6.29
CA GLN A 71 3.09 2.78 5.36
C GLN A 71 3.24 2.21 3.95
N TYR A 72 2.14 2.11 3.22
CA TYR A 72 2.13 1.68 1.82
C TYR A 72 1.48 2.77 0.98
N ASP A 73 2.25 3.34 0.05
CA ASP A 73 1.81 4.47 -0.78
C ASP A 73 1.86 4.05 -2.24
N TRP A 74 0.69 3.91 -2.86
CA TRP A 74 0.55 3.56 -4.27
C TRP A 74 0.26 4.79 -5.11
N GLU A 75 1.18 5.15 -5.99
CA GLU A 75 0.97 6.16 -7.02
C GLU A 75 0.34 5.53 -8.26
N TYR A 76 -0.98 5.44 -8.27
CA TYR A 76 -1.75 4.80 -9.34
C TYR A 76 -1.88 5.66 -10.61
N GLN A 77 -1.57 6.94 -10.49
CA GLN A 77 -1.48 7.88 -11.59
C GLN A 77 -0.53 9.00 -11.15
N ARG A 78 0.21 9.60 -12.07
CA ARG A 78 1.17 10.68 -11.74
C ARG A 78 0.58 11.73 -10.80
N GLY A 79 1.14 11.81 -9.59
CA GLY A 79 0.73 12.75 -8.54
C GLY A 79 -0.56 12.39 -7.78
N HIS A 80 -1.21 11.28 -8.10
CA HIS A 80 -2.36 10.74 -7.40
C HIS A 80 -1.96 9.50 -6.61
N GLN A 81 -2.10 9.55 -5.29
CA GLN A 81 -1.63 8.49 -4.40
C GLN A 81 -2.74 7.96 -3.51
N TRP A 82 -2.87 6.64 -3.43
CA TRP A 82 -3.64 5.97 -2.40
C TRP A 82 -2.71 5.43 -1.33
N LYS A 83 -3.05 5.66 -0.06
CA LYS A 83 -2.19 5.38 1.08
C LYS A 83 -2.88 4.48 2.10
N TRP A 84 -2.14 3.51 2.63
CA TRP A 84 -2.55 2.61 3.73
C TRP A 84 -1.53 2.67 4.85
N HIS A 85 -1.90 3.31 5.96
CA HIS A 85 -0.96 3.63 7.04
C HIS A 85 -1.41 3.04 8.38
N ASN A 86 -0.42 2.78 9.23
CA ASN A 86 -0.55 2.47 10.65
C ASN A 86 0.20 3.54 11.45
N GLU A 87 -0.47 4.65 11.72
CA GLU A 87 0.07 5.77 12.48
C GLU A 87 -1.03 6.40 13.34
N PRO A 88 -0.81 6.56 14.66
CA PRO A 88 -1.76 7.25 15.52
C PRO A 88 -1.67 8.77 15.32
N HIS A 89 -2.83 9.43 15.27
CA HIS A 89 -2.95 10.88 15.15
C HIS A 89 -3.44 11.53 16.45
N GLU A 90 -2.88 12.68 16.81
CA GLU A 90 -3.32 13.48 17.97
C GLU A 90 -4.56 14.33 17.67
N GLN A 91 -4.64 14.87 16.44
CA GLN A 91 -5.69 15.79 16.05
C GLN A 91 -6.97 15.02 15.70
N LYS A 92 -8.06 15.32 16.42
CA LYS A 92 -9.36 14.62 16.27
C LYS A 92 -9.90 14.59 14.84
N GLN A 93 -9.63 15.63 14.05
CA GLN A 93 -10.03 15.72 12.64
C GLN A 93 -9.32 14.73 11.71
N HIS A 94 -8.17 14.18 12.15
CA HIS A 94 -7.40 13.19 11.42
C HIS A 94 -7.61 11.76 11.94
N GLN A 95 -8.23 11.60 13.11
CA GLN A 95 -8.51 10.30 13.67
C GLN A 95 -9.64 9.60 12.94
N THR A 96 -9.51 8.29 12.79
CA THR A 96 -10.59 7.42 12.30
C THR A 96 -11.06 6.47 13.39
N VAL A 97 -12.20 5.79 13.17
CA VAL A 97 -12.71 4.78 14.11
C VAL A 97 -11.85 3.51 14.18
N THR A 98 -10.88 3.35 13.28
CA THR A 98 -9.95 2.21 13.19
C THR A 98 -8.52 2.59 13.54
N GLU A 99 -8.30 3.76 14.13
CA GLU A 99 -6.98 4.23 14.54
C GLU A 99 -6.19 3.12 15.29
N PRO A 100 -4.88 2.93 14.99
CA PRO A 100 -4.04 3.73 14.09
C PRO A 100 -4.18 3.41 12.59
N ASP A 101 -4.99 2.43 12.22
CA ASP A 101 -5.13 2.00 10.84
C ASP A 101 -6.10 2.89 10.08
N HIS A 102 -5.63 3.45 8.96
CA HIS A 102 -6.44 4.30 8.11
C HIS A 102 -5.96 4.25 6.66
N MET A 103 -6.82 4.77 5.77
CA MET A 103 -6.52 4.98 4.37
C MET A 103 -6.73 6.44 4.03
N HIS A 104 -6.03 6.95 3.03
CA HIS A 104 -6.36 8.25 2.47
C HIS A 104 -5.93 8.35 1.01
N HIS A 105 -6.66 9.18 0.29
CA HIS A 105 -6.32 9.57 -1.07
C HIS A 105 -5.67 10.95 -1.01
N LYS A 106 -4.51 11.08 -1.65
CA LYS A 106 -3.83 12.35 -1.87
C LYS A 106 -3.91 12.73 -3.36
N PRO A 107 -4.95 13.48 -3.77
CA PRO A 107 -5.01 14.02 -5.12
C PRO A 107 -4.07 15.22 -5.28
N VAL A 108 -3.61 15.45 -6.52
CA VAL A 108 -2.80 16.63 -6.87
C VAL A 108 -3.55 17.92 -6.51
N GLY A 109 -2.88 18.83 -5.78
CA GLY A 109 -3.39 20.18 -5.53
C GLY A 109 -4.38 20.33 -4.37
N VAL A 110 -4.64 19.27 -3.59
CA VAL A 110 -5.49 19.33 -2.39
C VAL A 110 -4.63 19.19 -1.13
N THR A 111 -4.77 20.13 -0.21
CA THR A 111 -4.06 20.12 1.09
C THR A 111 -4.81 19.33 2.16
N GLU A 112 -6.14 19.22 2.04
CA GLU A 112 -6.96 18.43 2.95
C GLU A 112 -7.02 16.96 2.54
N GLU A 113 -6.17 16.15 3.16
CA GLU A 113 -6.20 14.70 3.01
C GLU A 113 -7.29 14.11 3.92
N ARG A 114 -8.47 13.82 3.35
CA ARG A 114 -9.53 13.10 4.06
C ARG A 114 -9.06 11.67 4.36
N ARG A 115 -9.05 11.32 5.64
CA ARG A 115 -8.77 9.97 6.12
C ARG A 115 -10.05 9.13 6.21
N LEU A 116 -9.92 7.86 5.87
CA LEU A 116 -10.97 6.86 5.85
C LEU A 116 -10.58 5.72 6.81
N PRO A 117 -11.54 5.13 7.54
CA PRO A 117 -11.25 3.98 8.38
C PRO A 117 -10.79 2.78 7.54
N ASN A 118 -9.79 2.05 8.04
CA ASN A 118 -9.24 0.85 7.43
C ASN A 118 -9.48 -0.38 8.29
N TYR A 119 -10.49 -1.17 7.93
CA TYR A 119 -10.88 -2.36 8.70
C TYR A 119 -10.15 -3.64 8.31
N GLY A 120 -9.29 -3.67 7.27
CA GLY A 120 -8.73 -4.94 6.83
C GLY A 120 -7.55 -4.91 5.88
N HIS A 121 -7.19 -3.76 5.30
CA HIS A 121 -6.01 -3.66 4.42
C HIS A 121 -4.77 -3.34 5.25
N HIS A 122 -4.32 -4.30 6.05
CA HIS A 122 -3.22 -4.10 7.01
C HIS A 122 -1.91 -4.77 6.58
N ASP A 123 -1.99 -5.66 5.60
CA ASP A 123 -0.85 -6.34 5.01
C ASP A 123 -0.81 -6.12 3.49
N LEU A 124 0.40 -6.24 2.93
CA LEU A 124 0.66 -6.01 1.52
C LEU A 124 -0.06 -7.02 0.62
N TYR A 125 -0.27 -8.26 1.06
CA TYR A 125 -0.93 -9.26 0.22
C TYR A 125 -2.37 -8.87 -0.05
N THR A 126 -3.13 -8.54 1.00
CA THR A 126 -4.52 -8.05 0.89
C THR A 126 -4.61 -6.77 0.07
N ILE A 127 -3.65 -5.85 0.22
CA ILE A 127 -3.60 -4.61 -0.58
C ILE A 127 -3.36 -4.93 -2.06
N MET A 128 -2.46 -5.86 -2.36
CA MET A 128 -2.13 -6.28 -3.73
C MET A 128 -3.31 -6.96 -4.42
N GLU A 129 -4.14 -7.75 -3.71
CA GLU A 129 -5.40 -8.29 -4.25
C GLU A 129 -6.34 -7.16 -4.67
N THR A 130 -6.47 -6.10 -3.86
CA THR A 130 -7.26 -4.92 -4.20
C THR A 130 -6.74 -4.18 -5.44
N ILE A 131 -5.41 -4.03 -5.55
CA ILE A 131 -4.78 -3.41 -6.72
C ILE A 131 -5.01 -4.26 -7.97
N GLN A 132 -4.84 -5.59 -7.88
CA GLN A 132 -5.10 -6.51 -8.98
C GLN A 132 -6.54 -6.37 -9.48
N MET A 133 -7.52 -6.39 -8.58
CA MET A 133 -8.93 -6.19 -8.95
C MET A 133 -9.16 -4.85 -9.64
N HIS A 134 -8.53 -3.77 -9.15
CA HIS A 134 -8.64 -2.45 -9.77
C HIS A 134 -8.08 -2.43 -11.20
N ILE A 135 -6.90 -3.04 -11.40
CA ILE A 135 -6.24 -3.13 -12.71
C ILE A 135 -7.13 -3.93 -13.68
N GLU A 136 -7.65 -5.08 -13.27
CA GLU A 136 -8.51 -5.92 -14.13
C GLU A 136 -9.81 -5.22 -14.52
N ILE A 137 -10.46 -4.53 -13.58
CA ILE A 137 -11.65 -3.70 -13.87
C ILE A 137 -11.31 -2.58 -14.87
N SER A 138 -10.16 -1.94 -14.72
CA SER A 138 -9.71 -0.87 -15.62
C SER A 138 -9.40 -1.38 -17.02
N LYS A 139 -8.77 -2.55 -17.15
CA LYS A 139 -8.56 -3.22 -18.45
C LYS A 139 -9.89 -3.52 -19.15
N GLN A 140 -10.85 -4.11 -18.44
CA GLN A 140 -12.17 -4.41 -18.99
C GLN A 140 -12.91 -3.16 -19.49
N LYS A 141 -12.85 -2.06 -18.74
CA LYS A 141 -13.44 -0.78 -19.16
C LYS A 141 -12.82 -0.23 -20.45
N GLN A 142 -11.53 -0.49 -20.70
CA GLN A 142 -10.87 -0.06 -21.93
C GLN A 142 -11.28 -0.92 -23.12
N THR A 143 -11.41 -2.24 -22.93
CA THR A 143 -11.90 -3.16 -23.99
C THR A 143 -13.34 -2.87 -24.39
N ASP A 144 -14.17 -2.44 -23.44
CA ASP A 144 -15.59 -2.15 -23.67
C ASP A 144 -15.83 -0.78 -24.33
N LYS A 145 -14.79 0.06 -24.51
CA LYS A 145 -14.95 1.35 -25.19
C LYS A 145 -15.36 1.12 -26.65
N PRO A 146 -16.47 1.70 -27.11
CA PRO A 146 -16.88 1.59 -28.50
C PRO A 146 -15.77 2.18 -29.39
N ARG A 147 -15.40 1.47 -30.45
CA ARG A 147 -14.42 1.98 -31.42
C ARG A 147 -14.96 3.28 -32.01
N PRO A 148 -14.12 4.33 -32.14
CA PRO A 148 -14.53 5.54 -32.84
C PRO A 148 -14.98 5.14 -34.26
N ARG A 149 -16.15 5.64 -34.65
CA ARG A 149 -16.69 5.48 -36.01
C ARG A 149 -15.91 6.33 -37.00
#